data_AF-A0A8T3YW68-F1
#
_entry.id   AF-A0A8T3YW68-F1
#
_cell.length_a   1.000
_cell.length_b   1.000
_cell.length_c   1.000
_cell.angle_alpha   90.00
_cell.angle_beta   90.00
_cell.angle_gamma   90.00
#
_symmetry.space_group_name_H-M   'P 1'
#
loop_
_entity.id
_entity.type
_entity.pdbx_description
1 polymer ?
#
loop_
_entity_poly.entity_id
_entity_poly.type
_entity_poly.pdbx_seq_one_letter_code
_entity_poly.pdbx_strand_id
1 'polypeptide(L)'
;MKWFWKFVYIFWPSVLRTYEIFFHHHRQDFLIGRLISQKNAEDLKSHLAKHDFERAIIALKDPKEILNMRKREGKEFQYHIRLFNDGEIRAHYEYAPEAHPITHCFNVCQEAKKEYFKELLNGYLE
;
A
#
# COMPACT_ATOMS: atom_id res chain seq x y z
N MET A 1 -14.82 -8.80 16.14
CA MET A 1 -13.45 -8.87 15.60
C MET A 1 -12.62 -9.78 16.51
N LYS A 2 -12.16 -10.94 16.02
CA LYS A 2 -11.52 -11.99 16.86
C LYS A 2 -10.29 -11.42 17.57
N TRP A 3 -10.13 -11.69 18.86
CA TRP A 3 -9.10 -11.14 19.75
C TRP A 3 -7.67 -11.28 19.20
N PHE A 4 -7.43 -12.36 18.45
CA PHE A 4 -6.21 -12.63 17.69
C PHE A 4 -5.78 -11.46 16.79
N TRP A 5 -6.68 -10.88 16.00
CA TRP A 5 -6.34 -9.78 15.09
C TRP A 5 -5.95 -8.52 15.82
N LYS A 6 -6.60 -8.21 16.95
CA LYS A 6 -6.20 -7.08 17.79
C LYS A 6 -4.75 -7.24 18.26
N PHE A 7 -4.35 -8.45 18.66
CA PHE A 7 -2.98 -8.74 19.04
C PHE A 7 -2.01 -8.54 17.87
N VAL A 8 -2.31 -9.09 16.69
CA VAL A 8 -1.48 -8.92 15.49
C VAL A 8 -1.29 -7.45 15.15
N TYR A 9 -2.37 -6.64 15.14
CA TYR A 9 -2.26 -5.19 14.86
C TYR A 9 -1.44 -4.41 15.91
N ILE A 10 -1.31 -4.91 17.14
CA ILE A 10 -0.51 -4.27 18.19
C ILE A 10 0.98 -4.63 18.04
N PHE A 11 1.29 -5.91 17.82
CA PHE A 11 2.67 -6.40 17.88
C PHE A 11 3.38 -6.43 16.53
N TRP A 12 2.66 -6.80 15.47
CA TRP A 12 3.25 -7.03 14.15
C TRP A 12 3.86 -5.77 13.50
N PRO A 13 3.30 -4.56 13.65
CA PRO A 13 3.93 -3.36 13.13
C PRO A 13 5.35 -3.16 13.65
N SER A 14 5.61 -3.42 14.93
CA SER A 14 6.95 -3.30 15.52
C SER A 14 7.95 -4.28 14.90
N VAL A 15 7.53 -5.53 14.67
CA VAL A 15 8.34 -6.56 13.99
C VAL A 15 8.67 -6.12 12.57
N LEU A 16 7.68 -5.58 11.83
CA LEU A 16 7.89 -5.05 10.48
C LEU A 16 8.87 -3.87 10.49
N ARG A 17 8.74 -2.92 11.42
CA ARG A 17 9.69 -1.78 11.52
C ARG A 17 11.12 -2.24 11.79
N THR A 18 11.32 -3.26 12.63
CA THR A 18 12.65 -3.83 12.84
C THR A 18 13.17 -4.46 11.55
N TYR A 19 12.37 -5.26 10.86
CA TYR A 19 12.77 -5.87 9.58
C TYR A 19 13.11 -4.82 8.51
N GLU A 20 12.30 -3.75 8.40
CA GLU A 20 12.53 -2.64 7.47
C GLU A 20 13.91 -2.01 7.65
N ILE A 21 14.30 -1.70 8.89
CA ILE A 21 15.57 -1.05 9.21
C ILE A 21 16.77 -1.89 8.76
N PHE A 22 16.68 -3.21 8.84
CA PHE A 22 17.82 -4.09 8.59
C PHE A 22 17.86 -4.65 7.16
N PHE A 23 16.72 -4.82 6.50
CA PHE A 23 16.65 -5.63 5.27
C PHE A 23 15.90 -4.99 4.11
N HIS A 24 15.03 -3.97 4.32
CA HIS A 24 14.17 -3.44 3.25
C HIS A 24 14.62 -2.06 2.75
N HIS A 25 15.47 -2.06 1.73
CA HIS A 25 16.09 -0.83 1.18
C HIS A 25 15.65 -0.48 -0.25
N HIS A 26 14.70 -1.22 -0.83
CA HIS A 26 14.23 -1.02 -2.20
C HIS A 26 12.75 -0.64 -2.23
N ARG A 27 12.35 0.07 -3.30
CA ARG A 27 10.94 0.32 -3.60
C ARG A 27 10.37 -0.88 -4.36
N GLN A 28 9.12 -1.23 -4.13
CA GLN A 28 8.45 -2.31 -4.88
C GLN A 28 8.28 -1.95 -6.37
N ASP A 29 8.44 -2.90 -7.30
CA ASP A 29 8.53 -2.65 -8.75
C ASP A 29 7.18 -2.47 -9.49
N PHE A 30 6.26 -1.72 -8.89
CA PHE A 30 4.91 -1.52 -9.44
C PHE A 30 4.59 -0.06 -9.77
N LEU A 31 5.44 0.56 -10.60
CA LEU A 31 5.22 1.93 -11.05
C LEU A 31 3.94 2.04 -11.91
N ILE A 32 3.04 2.92 -11.49
CA ILE A 32 1.81 3.28 -12.23
C ILE A 32 1.99 4.59 -12.98
N GLY A 33 2.64 5.58 -12.35
CA GLY A 33 2.90 6.89 -12.93
C GLY A 33 3.39 7.87 -11.88
N ARG A 34 3.29 9.16 -12.17
CA ARG A 34 3.63 10.25 -11.24
C ARG A 34 2.42 11.10 -10.93
N LEU A 35 2.37 11.63 -9.71
CA LEU A 35 1.36 12.59 -9.29
C LEU A 35 1.53 13.89 -10.09
N ILE A 36 0.45 14.37 -10.71
CA ILE A 36 0.47 15.65 -11.41
C ILE A 36 0.81 16.81 -10.46
N SER A 37 1.52 17.80 -10.96
CA SER A 37 2.05 18.92 -10.17
C SER A 37 0.98 19.78 -9.46
N GLN A 38 -0.27 19.77 -9.94
CA GLN A 38 -1.36 20.53 -9.32
C GLN A 38 -2.04 19.78 -8.16
N LYS A 39 -1.69 18.50 -7.92
CA LYS A 39 -2.26 17.68 -6.83
C LYS A 39 -1.22 17.45 -5.75
N ASN A 40 -1.67 17.37 -4.51
CA ASN A 40 -0.81 17.03 -3.38
C ASN A 40 -1.20 15.68 -2.74
N ALA A 41 -0.39 15.23 -1.79
CA ALA A 41 -0.59 13.96 -1.10
C ALA A 41 -1.92 13.89 -0.32
N GLU A 42 -2.40 15.00 0.24
CA GLU A 42 -3.66 15.04 1.00
C GLU A 42 -4.88 14.97 0.06
N ASP A 43 -4.79 15.61 -1.12
CA ASP A 43 -5.81 15.48 -2.16
C ASP A 43 -5.92 14.03 -2.65
N LEU A 44 -4.77 13.39 -2.91
CA LEU A 44 -4.72 11.98 -3.31
C LEU A 44 -5.29 11.08 -2.21
N LYS A 45 -4.89 11.28 -0.95
CA LYS A 45 -5.41 10.54 0.19
C LYS A 45 -6.91 10.69 0.34
N SER A 46 -7.44 11.91 0.19
CA SER A 46 -8.87 12.19 0.26
C SER A 46 -9.65 11.52 -0.87
N HIS A 47 -9.08 11.49 -2.08
CA HIS A 47 -9.64 10.75 -3.21
C HIS A 47 -9.68 9.25 -2.93
N LEU A 48 -8.56 8.67 -2.53
CA LEU A 48 -8.47 7.25 -2.18
C LEU A 48 -9.44 6.87 -1.06
N ALA A 49 -9.59 7.71 -0.03
CA ALA A 49 -10.54 7.49 1.05
C ALA A 49 -12.00 7.46 0.57
N LYS A 50 -12.37 8.27 -0.43
CA LYS A 50 -13.70 8.21 -1.06
C LYS A 50 -13.94 6.90 -1.82
N HIS A 51 -12.86 6.21 -2.22
CA HIS A 51 -12.89 4.92 -2.90
C HIS A 51 -12.62 3.74 -1.94
N ASP A 52 -12.89 3.90 -0.64
CA ASP A 52 -12.73 2.91 0.43
C ASP A 52 -11.29 2.49 0.73
N PHE A 53 -10.31 3.29 0.33
CA PHE A 53 -8.95 3.06 0.79
C PHE A 53 -8.77 3.59 2.22
N GLU A 54 -8.13 2.79 3.04
CA GLU A 54 -7.73 3.12 4.40
C GLU A 54 -6.20 3.13 4.51
N ARG A 55 -5.68 3.68 5.60
CA ARG A 55 -4.24 3.61 5.87
C ARG A 55 -3.80 2.15 6.01
N ALA A 56 -2.74 1.75 5.31
CA ALA A 56 -2.16 0.42 5.52
C ALA A 56 -1.37 0.41 6.84
N ILE A 57 -1.80 -0.42 7.80
CA ILE A 57 -1.17 -0.55 9.12
C ILE A 57 -0.11 -1.66 9.10
N ILE A 58 -0.43 -2.78 8.46
CA ILE A 58 0.45 -3.94 8.30
C ILE A 58 0.98 -3.91 6.87
N ALA A 59 2.10 -3.19 6.68
CA ALA A 59 2.82 -3.10 5.42
C ALA A 59 4.26 -2.66 5.68
N LEU A 60 5.21 -3.18 4.89
CA LEU A 60 6.57 -2.66 4.85
C LEU A 60 6.57 -1.25 4.24
N LYS A 61 7.23 -0.30 4.90
CA LYS A 61 7.41 1.06 4.40
C LYS A 61 8.61 1.11 3.47
N ASP A 62 8.37 1.60 2.26
CA ASP A 62 9.45 1.81 1.32
C ASP A 62 10.25 3.09 1.62
N PRO A 63 11.52 3.16 1.21
CA PRO A 63 12.30 4.38 1.30
C PRO A 63 11.61 5.55 0.60
N LYS A 64 11.51 6.68 1.31
CA LYS A 64 10.92 7.94 0.85
C LYS A 64 9.40 7.88 0.58
N GLU A 65 8.71 6.85 1.08
CA GLU A 65 7.25 6.77 1.08
C GLU A 65 6.63 7.86 1.97
N ILE A 66 5.64 8.59 1.43
CA ILE A 66 4.91 9.65 2.13
C ILE A 66 3.41 9.36 2.29
N LEU A 67 2.85 8.46 1.47
CA LEU A 67 1.47 7.96 1.61
C LEU A 67 1.46 6.45 1.39
N ASN A 68 0.65 5.75 2.18
CA ASN A 68 0.51 4.30 2.12
C ASN A 68 -0.91 3.89 2.48
N MET A 69 -1.67 3.49 1.47
CA MET A 69 -3.10 3.22 1.59
C MET A 69 -3.48 1.92 0.90
N ARG A 70 -4.49 1.25 1.44
CA ARG A 70 -4.97 -0.03 0.93
C ARG A 70 -6.49 -0.07 0.86
N LYS A 71 -7.03 -0.91 -0.02
CA LYS A 71 -8.44 -1.29 -0.05
C LYS A 71 -8.53 -2.80 -0.02
N ARG A 72 -9.24 -3.38 0.94
CA ARG A 72 -9.48 -4.82 0.98
C ARG A 72 -10.47 -5.24 -0.09
N GLU A 73 -10.20 -6.37 -0.74
CA GLU A 73 -11.13 -7.07 -1.62
C GLU A 73 -11.47 -8.42 -0.99
N GLY A 74 -12.63 -8.47 -0.33
CA GLY A 74 -13.02 -9.63 0.45
C GLY A 74 -12.12 -9.86 1.67
N LYS A 75 -11.74 -11.12 1.89
CA LYS A 75 -10.89 -11.53 3.03
C LYS A 75 -9.45 -11.82 2.64
N GLU A 76 -9.23 -12.15 1.38
CA GLU A 76 -7.98 -12.77 0.92
C GLU A 76 -7.05 -11.77 0.25
N PHE A 77 -7.59 -10.71 -0.36
CA PHE A 77 -6.80 -9.80 -1.17
C PHE A 77 -6.98 -8.33 -0.80
N GLN A 78 -6.05 -7.51 -1.28
CA GLN A 78 -6.09 -6.06 -1.15
C GLN A 78 -5.46 -5.38 -2.36
N TYR A 79 -5.97 -4.19 -2.68
CA TYR A 79 -5.28 -3.20 -3.49
C TYR A 79 -4.39 -2.36 -2.58
N HIS A 80 -3.17 -2.09 -3.00
CA HIS A 80 -2.17 -1.33 -2.26
C HIS A 80 -1.66 -0.18 -3.13
N ILE A 81 -1.66 1.04 -2.60
CA ILE A 81 -1.13 2.24 -3.24
C ILE A 81 -0.13 2.93 -2.31
N ARG A 82 0.96 3.41 -2.90
CA ARG A 82 1.98 4.22 -2.25
C ARG A 82 2.30 5.46 -3.08
N LEU A 83 2.52 6.57 -2.39
CA LEU A 83 3.07 7.80 -2.96
C LEU A 83 4.44 8.06 -2.35
N PHE A 84 5.38 8.46 -3.19
CA PHE A 84 6.75 8.81 -2.79
C PHE A 84 6.98 10.32 -2.83
N ASN A 85 8.00 10.79 -2.11
CA ASN A 85 8.33 12.21 -2.02
C ASN A 85 8.78 12.86 -3.35
N ASP A 86 9.12 12.05 -4.35
CA ASP A 86 9.46 12.45 -5.71
C ASP A 86 8.24 12.40 -6.66
N GLY A 87 7.05 12.18 -6.10
CA GLY A 87 5.79 12.12 -6.84
C GLY A 87 5.50 10.77 -7.49
N GLU A 88 6.38 9.77 -7.41
CA GLU A 88 6.06 8.44 -7.94
C GLU A 88 4.85 7.84 -7.21
N ILE A 89 3.94 7.27 -7.99
CA ILE A 89 2.84 6.45 -7.49
C ILE A 89 3.10 5.02 -7.90
N ARG A 90 3.17 4.14 -6.91
CA ARG A 90 3.31 2.70 -7.11
C ARG A 90 2.11 1.99 -6.51
N ALA A 91 1.59 1.00 -7.22
CA ALA A 91 0.39 0.31 -6.80
C ALA A 91 0.35 -1.12 -7.32
N HIS A 92 -0.14 -2.02 -6.49
CA HIS A 92 -0.27 -3.43 -6.82
C HIS A 92 -1.44 -4.03 -6.04
N TYR A 93 -1.81 -5.22 -6.46
CA TYR A 93 -2.81 -6.06 -5.84
C TYR A 93 -2.11 -7.29 -5.28
N GLU A 94 -2.42 -7.65 -4.05
CA GLU A 94 -1.73 -8.72 -3.34
C GLU A 94 -2.63 -9.38 -2.30
N TYR A 95 -2.12 -10.45 -1.70
CA TYR A 95 -2.77 -11.04 -0.53
C TYR A 95 -2.85 -10.03 0.62
N ALA A 96 -4.04 -9.99 1.24
CA ALA A 96 -4.25 -9.26 2.46
C ALA A 96 -3.36 -9.85 3.57
N PRO A 97 -2.67 -9.00 4.36
CA PRO A 97 -1.86 -9.48 5.48
C PRO A 97 -2.70 -10.24 6.50
N GLU A 98 -4.02 -10.03 6.52
CA GLU A 98 -4.94 -10.76 7.39
C GLU A 98 -5.26 -12.18 6.94
N ALA A 99 -5.12 -12.51 5.66
CA ALA A 99 -5.24 -13.90 5.22
C ALA A 99 -3.90 -14.62 5.29
N HIS A 100 -2.83 -13.88 5.02
CA HIS A 100 -1.56 -14.44 4.59
C HIS A 100 -0.37 -13.59 5.09
N PRO A 101 -0.17 -13.48 6.42
CA PRO A 101 0.79 -12.53 7.00
C PRO A 101 2.25 -12.81 6.63
N ILE A 102 2.62 -14.10 6.51
CA ILE A 102 3.98 -14.51 6.15
C ILE A 102 4.23 -14.24 4.67
N THR A 103 3.33 -14.69 3.79
CA THR A 103 3.42 -14.53 2.33
C THR A 103 3.35 -13.07 1.87
N HIS A 104 2.61 -12.22 2.58
CA HIS A 104 2.60 -10.77 2.37
C HIS A 104 3.99 -10.15 2.60
N CYS A 105 4.76 -10.62 3.59
CA CYS A 105 6.14 -10.16 3.81
C CYS A 105 7.13 -10.60 2.72
N PHE A 106 6.79 -11.64 1.94
CA PHE A 106 7.65 -12.18 0.88
C PHE A 106 7.24 -11.74 -0.53
N ASN A 107 6.38 -10.71 -0.67
CA ASN A 107 5.92 -10.18 -1.96
C ASN A 107 5.27 -11.26 -2.87
N VAL A 108 4.65 -12.29 -2.29
CA VAL A 108 4.05 -13.40 -3.04
C VAL A 108 2.68 -12.98 -3.61
N CYS A 109 2.43 -13.28 -4.89
CA CYS A 109 1.17 -13.00 -5.60
C CYS A 109 0.85 -11.51 -5.77
N GLN A 110 1.87 -10.70 -6.08
CA GLN A 110 1.69 -9.30 -6.43
C GLN A 110 1.36 -9.15 -7.92
N GLU A 111 0.25 -8.50 -8.21
CA GLU A 111 -0.20 -8.19 -9.56
C GLU A 111 -0.28 -6.67 -9.74
N ALA A 112 0.17 -6.16 -10.87
CA ALA A 112 0.18 -4.71 -11.07
C ALA A 112 -1.24 -4.11 -11.18
N LYS A 113 -2.24 -4.86 -11.69
CA LYS A 113 -3.61 -4.39 -12.00
C LYS A 113 -3.65 -2.95 -12.54
N LYS A 114 -2.79 -2.63 -13.51
CA LYS A 114 -2.47 -1.25 -13.91
C LYS A 114 -3.70 -0.50 -14.41
N GLU A 115 -4.58 -1.19 -15.13
CA GLU A 115 -5.80 -0.63 -15.73
C GLU A 115 -6.73 -0.10 -14.64
N TYR A 116 -7.01 -0.93 -13.61
CA TYR A 116 -7.80 -0.52 -12.45
C TYR A 116 -7.22 0.72 -11.77
N PHE A 117 -5.90 0.75 -11.56
CA PHE A 117 -5.26 1.89 -10.90
C PHE A 117 -5.24 3.14 -11.76
N LYS A 118 -5.07 3.01 -13.07
CA LYS A 118 -5.16 4.15 -14.00
C LYS A 118 -6.56 4.75 -14.05
N GLU A 119 -7.60 3.91 -14.05
CA GLU A 119 -8.98 4.36 -13.97
C GLU A 119 -9.27 5.05 -12.63
N LEU A 120 -8.85 4.42 -11.53
CA LEU A 120 -9.00 4.99 -10.18
C LEU A 120 -8.27 6.34 -10.04
N LEU A 121 -7.10 6.48 -10.64
CA LEU A 121 -6.25 7.67 -10.56
C LEU A 121 -6.37 8.59 -11.78
N ASN A 122 -7.46 8.47 -12.54
CA ASN A 122 -7.69 9.34 -13.68
C ASN A 122 -7.73 10.80 -13.22
N GLY A 123 -6.94 11.66 -13.86
CA GLY A 123 -6.76 13.07 -13.46
C GLY A 123 -5.83 13.28 -12.26
N TYR A 124 -5.13 12.25 -11.80
CA TYR A 124 -4.05 12.34 -10.80
C TYR A 124 -2.68 11.93 -11.35
N LEU A 125 -2.64 11.23 -12.49
CA LEU A 125 -1.42 10.76 -13.15
C LEU A 125 -0.98 11.72 -14.27
N GLU A 126 0.32 11.98 -14.34
CA GLU A 126 1.00 12.67 -15.47
C GLU A 126 1.13 11.79 -16.72
#